data_AF-A0A5D3KKI5-F1
#
_entry.id   AF-A0A5D3KKI5-F1
#
_cell.length_a   1.000
_cell.length_b   1.000
_cell.length_c   1.000
_cell.angle_alpha   90.00
_cell.angle_beta   90.00
_cell.angle_gamma   90.00
#
_symmetry.space_group_name_H-M   'P 1'
#
loop_
_entity.id
_entity.type
_entity.pdbx_description
1 polymer ?
#
loop_
_entity_poly.entity_id
_entity_poly.type
_entity_poly.pdbx_seq_one_letter_code
_entity_poly.pdbx_strand_id
1 'polypeptide(L)'
;MAKQADSKKRSVRGSRSGRPIMALLDLLGQRWTLRILWELRDATLTSRALRTACDEASPTVLQARLTELREAGFVELGEGGGYGLTPLGRELCETFMPLHRFAARWRSKSAA
;
A
#
# COMPACT_ATOMS: atom_id res chain seq x y z
N MET A 1 29.28 19.55 18.14
CA MET A 1 27.83 19.87 18.22
C MET A 1 27.13 19.18 17.06
N ALA A 2 26.39 18.10 17.31
CA ALA A 2 25.67 17.36 16.27
C ALA A 2 24.26 17.96 16.12
N LYS A 3 23.98 18.50 14.93
CA LYS A 3 22.68 19.08 14.58
C LYS A 3 21.71 17.94 14.29
N GLN A 4 20.77 17.70 15.20
CA GLN A 4 19.63 16.80 14.96
C GLN A 4 18.85 17.32 13.76
N ALA A 5 18.73 16.47 12.74
CA ALA A 5 17.83 16.70 11.63
C ALA A 5 16.40 16.43 12.11
N ASP A 6 15.66 17.51 12.36
CA ASP A 6 14.24 17.48 12.68
C ASP A 6 13.48 16.91 11.47
N SER A 7 13.14 15.63 11.54
CA SER A 7 12.27 14.98 10.57
C SER A 7 10.85 15.46 10.81
N LYS A 8 10.47 16.55 10.14
CA LYS A 8 9.10 17.08 10.10
C LYS A 8 8.14 15.92 9.86
N LYS A 9 7.48 15.44 10.92
CA LYS A 9 6.41 14.42 10.85
C LYS A 9 5.35 14.97 9.90
N ARG A 10 5.30 14.42 8.68
CA ARG A 10 4.29 14.78 7.68
C ARG A 10 2.94 14.48 8.31
N SER A 11 2.19 15.53 8.66
CA SER A 11 0.91 15.37 9.34
C SER A 11 -0.02 14.58 8.42
N VAL A 12 -0.36 13.38 8.87
CA VAL A 12 -1.33 12.47 8.25
C VAL A 12 -2.66 13.21 8.10
N ARG A 13 -3.30 13.15 6.93
CA ARG A 13 -4.48 13.98 6.60
C ARG A 13 -5.59 13.68 7.61
N GLY A 14 -6.01 14.69 8.38
CA GLY A 14 -7.11 14.55 9.34
C GLY A 14 -6.74 13.98 10.71
N SER A 15 -5.44 13.76 11.04
CA SER A 15 -5.03 13.35 12.38
C SER A 15 -3.98 14.30 12.99
N ARG A 16 -4.26 14.81 14.20
CA ARG A 16 -3.33 15.65 14.99
C ARG A 16 -2.30 14.84 15.78
N SER A 17 -2.45 13.51 15.87
CA SER A 17 -1.78 12.68 16.88
C SER A 17 -0.56 11.88 16.40
N GLY A 18 -0.21 11.90 15.11
CA GLY A 18 0.96 11.17 14.58
C GLY A 18 0.96 9.65 14.89
N ARG A 19 -0.23 9.05 15.04
CA ARG A 19 -0.38 7.64 15.45
C ARG A 19 0.03 6.73 14.27
N PRO A 20 0.90 5.72 14.47
CA PRO A 20 1.38 4.85 13.38
C PRO A 20 0.26 4.21 12.56
N ILE A 21 -0.82 3.79 13.22
CA ILE A 21 -2.00 3.21 12.53
C ILE A 21 -2.65 4.20 11.56
N MET A 22 -2.69 5.49 11.88
CA MET A 22 -3.27 6.49 10.98
C MET A 22 -2.38 6.70 9.75
N ALA A 23 -1.06 6.71 9.91
CA ALA A 23 -0.14 6.81 8.78
C ALA A 23 -0.27 5.60 7.83
N LEU A 24 -0.42 4.39 8.41
CA LEU A 24 -0.68 3.18 7.63
C LEU A 24 -2.01 3.28 6.88
N LEU A 25 -3.09 3.63 7.57
CA LEU A 25 -4.41 3.77 6.94
C LEU A 25 -4.44 4.85 5.86
N ASP A 26 -3.71 5.96 6.05
CA ASP A 26 -3.56 7.00 5.03
C ASP A 26 -2.87 6.47 3.77
N LEU A 27 -1.79 5.70 3.92
CA LEU A 27 -1.10 5.07 2.78
C LEU A 27 -2.02 4.10 2.04
N LEU A 28 -2.71 3.22 2.79
CA LEU A 28 -3.61 2.22 2.23
C LEU A 28 -4.87 2.83 1.59
N GLY A 29 -5.34 3.97 2.10
CA GLY A 29 -6.47 4.71 1.56
C GLY A 29 -6.16 5.43 0.24
N GLN A 30 -4.89 5.51 -0.18
CA GLN A 30 -4.56 6.13 -1.46
C GLN A 30 -4.99 5.26 -2.63
N ARG A 31 -5.40 5.93 -3.71
CA ARG A 31 -5.81 5.26 -4.95
C ARG A 31 -4.70 4.33 -5.45
N TRP A 32 -5.10 3.11 -5.82
CA TRP A 32 -4.27 2.00 -6.27
C TRP A 32 -3.43 1.26 -5.22
N THR A 33 -3.19 1.80 -4.02
CA THR A 33 -2.31 1.13 -3.04
C THR A 33 -2.79 -0.27 -2.69
N LEU A 34 -4.05 -0.41 -2.25
CA LEU A 34 -4.62 -1.72 -1.92
C LEU A 34 -4.73 -2.64 -3.13
N ARG A 35 -4.99 -2.09 -4.33
CA ARG A 35 -5.04 -2.87 -5.57
C ARG A 35 -3.65 -3.44 -5.90
N ILE A 36 -2.59 -2.63 -5.82
CA ILE A 36 -1.21 -3.07 -6.06
C ILE A 36 -0.82 -4.17 -5.07
N LEU A 37 -1.07 -3.96 -3.77
CA LEU A 37 -0.79 -4.98 -2.75
C LEU A 37 -1.54 -6.28 -3.02
N TRP A 38 -2.81 -6.19 -3.44
CA TRP A 38 -3.61 -7.35 -3.80
C TRP A 38 -3.05 -8.11 -5.00
N GLU A 39 -2.67 -7.42 -6.08
CA GLU A 39 -2.13 -8.07 -7.28
C GLU A 39 -0.76 -8.72 -7.02
N LEU A 40 0.05 -8.14 -6.13
CA LEU A 40 1.35 -8.67 -5.74
C LEU A 40 1.29 -9.83 -4.74
N ARG A 41 0.10 -10.18 -4.24
CA ARG A 41 -0.04 -11.20 -3.19
C ARG A 41 0.40 -12.59 -3.64
N ASP A 42 0.13 -12.93 -4.90
CA ASP A 42 0.29 -14.27 -5.45
C ASP A 42 1.52 -14.39 -6.36
N ALA A 43 2.00 -13.28 -6.90
CA ALA A 43 3.13 -13.28 -7.83
C ALA A 43 3.87 -11.94 -7.85
N THR A 44 5.15 -12.01 -8.23
CA THR A 44 5.95 -10.85 -8.61
C THR A 44 5.49 -10.35 -9.98
N LEU A 45 5.22 -9.05 -10.11
CA LEU A 45 4.70 -8.44 -11.35
C LEU A 45 5.59 -7.30 -11.85
N THR A 46 5.73 -7.18 -13.17
CA THR A 46 6.37 -6.01 -13.78
C THR A 46 5.48 -4.77 -13.64
N SER A 47 6.07 -3.57 -13.77
CA SER A 47 5.30 -2.32 -13.80
C SER A 47 4.19 -2.34 -14.86
N ARG A 48 4.46 -2.93 -16.03
CA ARG A 48 3.49 -3.06 -17.12
C ARG A 48 2.30 -3.94 -16.71
N ALA A 49 2.56 -5.11 -16.13
CA ALA A 49 1.50 -6.01 -15.67
C ALA A 49 0.65 -5.36 -14.57
N LEU A 50 1.28 -4.66 -13.62
CA LEU A 50 0.58 -3.89 -12.59
C LEU A 50 -0.30 -2.78 -13.15
N ARG A 51 0.14 -2.07 -14.21
CA ARG A 51 -0.69 -1.05 -14.86
C ARG A 51 -1.97 -1.65 -15.43
N THR A 52 -1.84 -2.77 -16.13
CA THR A 52 -2.99 -3.46 -16.73
C THR A 52 -3.93 -3.98 -15.65
N ALA A 53 -3.40 -4.54 -14.55
CA ALA A 53 -4.23 -5.00 -13.43
C ALA A 53 -4.89 -3.86 -12.64
N CYS A 54 -4.38 -2.63 -12.75
CA CYS A 54 -4.91 -1.41 -12.13
C CYS A 54 -5.67 -0.53 -13.13
N ASP A 55 -6.48 -1.12 -14.02
CA ASP A 55 -7.35 -0.44 -14.99
C ASP A 55 -6.62 0.66 -15.80
N GLU A 56 -5.42 0.33 -16.31
CA GLU A 56 -4.56 1.26 -17.05
C GLU A 56 -4.17 2.52 -16.27
N ALA A 57 -3.93 2.39 -14.97
CA ALA A 57 -3.42 3.45 -14.12
C ALA A 57 -2.28 4.24 -14.80
N SER A 58 -2.32 5.57 -14.66
CA SER A 58 -1.27 6.44 -15.20
C SER A 58 0.11 5.96 -14.73
N PRO A 59 1.11 5.85 -15.63
CA PRO A 59 2.45 5.39 -15.28
C PRO A 59 3.06 6.17 -14.11
N THR A 60 2.87 7.50 -14.08
CA THR A 60 3.39 8.36 -13.01
C THR A 60 2.74 8.07 -11.67
N VAL A 61 1.42 7.84 -11.66
CA VAL A 61 0.69 7.49 -10.44
C VAL A 61 1.10 6.12 -9.93
N LEU A 62 1.21 5.12 -10.82
CA LEU A 62 1.64 3.78 -10.41
C LEU A 62 3.06 3.80 -9.82
N GLN A 63 3.99 4.49 -10.48
CA GLN A 63 5.37 4.58 -10.01
C GLN A 63 5.48 5.31 -8.67
N ALA A 64 4.73 6.41 -8.48
CA ALA A 64 4.67 7.09 -7.18
C ALA A 64 4.21 6.14 -6.06
N ARG A 65 3.17 5.34 -6.31
CA ARG A 65 2.67 4.35 -5.34
C ARG A 65 3.67 3.23 -5.05
N LEU A 66 4.34 2.72 -6.08
CA LEU A 66 5.39 1.71 -5.92
C LEU A 66 6.56 2.25 -5.10
N THR A 67 6.97 3.50 -5.32
CA THR A 67 7.99 4.15 -4.50
C THR A 67 7.56 4.28 -3.04
N GLU A 68 6.36 4.80 -2.77
CA GLU A 68 5.84 4.92 -1.40
C GLU A 68 5.73 3.57 -0.68
N LEU A 69 5.26 2.52 -1.38
CA LEU A 69 5.18 1.16 -0.85
C LEU A 69 6.55 0.54 -0.58
N ARG A 70 7.57 0.87 -1.39
CA ARG A 70 8.96 0.45 -1.17
C ARG A 70 9.60 1.18 0.00
N GLU A 71 9.39 2.49 0.11
CA GLU A 71 9.86 3.28 1.25
C GLU A 71 9.22 2.82 2.56
N ALA A 72 7.96 2.39 2.51
CA ALA A 72 7.27 1.79 3.65
C ALA A 72 7.69 0.34 3.94
N GLY A 73 8.53 -0.28 3.09
CA GLY A 73 9.05 -1.62 3.28
C GLY A 73 8.06 -2.74 2.95
N PHE A 74 6.94 -2.47 2.27
CA PHE A 74 5.94 -3.48 1.91
C PHE A 74 6.20 -4.14 0.56
N VAL A 75 6.86 -3.42 -0.34
CA VAL A 75 7.18 -3.89 -1.71
C VAL A 75 8.68 -3.80 -1.94
N GLU A 76 9.21 -4.71 -2.73
CA GLU A 76 10.59 -4.69 -3.21
C GLU A 76 10.65 -4.86 -4.74
N LEU A 77 11.75 -4.40 -5.35
CA LEU A 77 12.05 -4.62 -6.76
C LEU A 77 13.10 -5.73 -6.83
N GLY A 78 12.72 -6.89 -7.36
CA GLY A 78 13.63 -8.01 -7.55
C GLY A 78 14.62 -7.76 -8.70
N GLU A 79 15.69 -8.56 -8.73
CA GLU A 79 16.79 -8.42 -9.70
C GLU A 79 16.33 -8.52 -11.16
N GLY A 80 15.26 -9.27 -11.44
CA GLY A 80 14.65 -9.39 -12.77
C GLY A 80 13.74 -8.22 -13.18
N GLY A 81 13.66 -7.15 -12.39
CA GLY A 81 12.84 -5.96 -12.68
C GLY A 81 11.34 -6.09 -12.36
N GLY A 82 10.96 -7.12 -11.61
CA GLY A 82 9.59 -7.32 -11.11
C GLY A 82 9.43 -6.84 -9.67
N TYR A 83 8.26 -6.31 -9.34
CA TYR A 83 7.88 -5.92 -7.99
C TYR A 83 7.23 -7.09 -7.26
N GLY A 84 7.57 -7.31 -6.00
CA GLY A 84 6.97 -8.33 -5.15
C GLY A 84 6.73 -7.81 -3.73
N LEU A 85 5.88 -8.50 -2.98
CA LEU A 85 5.74 -8.21 -1.55
C LEU A 85 7.00 -8.65 -0.78
N THR A 86 7.41 -7.82 0.18
CA THR A 86 8.37 -8.22 1.22
C THR A 86 7.67 -9.14 2.24
N PRO A 87 8.40 -9.75 3.20
CA PRO A 87 7.77 -10.44 4.32
C PRO A 87 6.78 -9.56 5.09
N LEU A 88 7.12 -8.29 5.34
CA LEU A 88 6.24 -7.32 6.01
C LEU A 88 5.00 -7.01 5.15
N GLY A 89 5.15 -6.89 3.83
CA GLY A 89 4.03 -6.69 2.91
C GLY A 89 3.06 -7.88 2.90
N ARG A 90 3.58 -9.11 2.98
CA ARG A 90 2.76 -10.33 3.12
C ARG A 90 2.00 -10.35 4.44
N GLU A 91 2.67 -10.06 5.55
CA GLU A 91 2.04 -9.96 6.87
C GLU A 91 0.91 -8.93 6.89
N LEU A 92 1.12 -7.77 6.26
CA LEU A 92 0.10 -6.74 6.13
C LEU A 92 -1.13 -7.26 5.35
N CYS A 93 -0.92 -7.96 4.23
CA CYS A 93 -2.01 -8.52 3.43
C CYS A 93 -2.86 -9.53 4.23
N GLU A 94 -2.21 -10.41 4.98
CA GLU A 94 -2.89 -11.38 5.84
C GLU A 94 -3.65 -10.70 6.99
N THR A 95 -3.03 -9.68 7.60
CA THR A 95 -3.65 -8.87 8.67
C THR A 95 -4.89 -8.11 8.18
N PHE A 96 -4.92 -7.73 6.90
CA PHE A 96 -6.07 -7.04 6.30
C PHE A 96 -7.20 -7.98 5.87
N MET A 97 -6.94 -9.29 5.74
CA MET A 97 -7.94 -10.27 5.30
C MET A 97 -9.18 -10.34 6.21
N PRO A 98 -9.06 -10.29 7.57
CA PRO A 98 -10.21 -10.14 8.46
C PRO A 98 -11.04 -8.88 8.17
N LEU A 99 -10.40 -7.75 7.89
CA LEU A 99 -11.10 -6.51 7.56
C LEU A 99 -11.80 -6.60 6.20
N HIS A 100 -11.17 -7.23 5.21
CA HIS A 100 -11.80 -7.53 3.92
C HIS A 100 -13.06 -8.42 4.10
N ARG A 101 -12.97 -9.48 4.91
CA ARG A 101 -14.13 -10.33 5.24
C ARG A 101 -15.24 -9.56 5.97
N PHE A 102 -14.87 -8.65 6.87
CA PHE A 102 -15.84 -7.77 7.52
C PHE A 102 -16.54 -6.86 6.50
N ALA A 103 -15.79 -6.21 5.61
CA ALA A 103 -16.34 -5.34 4.58
C ALA A 103 -17.29 -6.09 3.64
N ALA A 104 -16.96 -7.32 3.25
CA ALA A 104 -17.83 -8.18 2.44
C ALA A 104 -19.17 -8.48 3.15
N ARG A 105 -19.13 -8.85 4.44
CA ARG A 105 -20.34 -9.08 5.25
C ARG A 105 -21.15 -7.81 5.50
N TRP A 106 -20.48 -6.68 5.67
CA TRP A 106 -21.15 -5.39 5.84
C TRP A 106 -21.91 -5.00 4.57
N ARG A 107 -21.26 -5.11 3.40
CA ARG A 107 -21.90 -4.86 2.09
C ARG A 107 -23.10 -5.77 1.84
N SER A 108 -23.02 -7.06 2.20
CA SER A 108 -24.15 -7.98 2.03
C SER A 108 -25.34 -7.66 2.93
N LYS A 109 -25.11 -7.03 4.10
CA LYS A 109 -26.18 -6.53 4.98
C LYS A 109 -26.79 -5.22 4.51
N SER A 110 -26.03 -4.41 3.77
CA SER A 110 -26.51 -3.15 3.20
C SER A 110 -27.20 -3.29 1.84
N ALA A 111 -27.22 -4.50 1.27
CA ALA A 111 -27.90 -4.82 0.00
C ALA A 111 -29.24 -5.58 0.21
N ALA A 112 -29.70 -5.69 1.47
CA ALA A 112 -31.01 -6.19 1.88
C ALA A 112 -31.80 -5.04 2.49
#